data_AF-A0A9D6U1F5-F1
#
_entry.id   AF-A0A9D6U1F5-F1
#
_cell.length_a   1.000
_cell.length_b   1.000
_cell.length_c   1.000
_cell.angle_alpha   90.00
_cell.angle_beta   90.00
_cell.angle_gamma   90.00
#
_symmetry.space_group_name_H-M   'P 1'
#
loop_
_entity.id
_entity.type
_entity.pdbx_description
1 polymer ?
#
loop_
_entity_poly.entity_id
_entity_poly.type
_entity_poly.pdbx_seq_one_letter_code
_entity_poly.pdbx_strand_id
1 'polypeptide(L)'
;MPRRLAPNLENCSLAELEIAANAAPSERSHNRLMAIRALALNIAPEQVAALYSVSRRSLNNWIRRFNQQGIDGLIEGARAGRPPKITPEQSAHYRQLIQQPELAEQLHWTAKKFHGYLKQQFQHEIGYRTVVRW
;
A
#
# COMPACT_ATOMS: atom_id res chain seq x y z
N MET A 1 0.41 -18.40 31.77
CA MET A 1 -0.15 -17.14 31.23
C MET A 1 0.64 -16.76 29.99
N PRO A 2 0.02 -16.54 28.81
CA PRO A 2 0.78 -16.10 27.64
C PRO A 2 1.38 -14.71 27.88
N ARG A 3 2.65 -14.53 27.54
CA ARG A 3 3.38 -13.26 27.68
C ARG A 3 2.71 -12.20 26.82
N ARG A 4 2.23 -11.12 27.44
CA ARG A 4 1.67 -9.97 26.71
C ARG A 4 2.79 -9.34 25.86
N LEU A 5 2.50 -9.08 24.59
CA LEU A 5 3.43 -8.39 23.71
C LEU A 5 3.48 -6.91 24.12
N ALA A 6 4.69 -6.37 24.30
CA ALA A 6 4.92 -4.99 24.69
C ALA A 6 5.80 -4.26 23.65
N PRO A 7 5.65 -2.93 23.50
CA PRO A 7 6.55 -2.12 22.68
C PRO A 7 8.00 -2.20 23.16
N ASN A 8 8.95 -2.38 22.25
CA ASN A 8 10.39 -2.31 22.55
C ASN A 8 10.87 -0.85 22.54
N LEU A 9 11.15 -0.28 23.70
CA LEU A 9 11.59 1.11 23.84
C LEU A 9 13.04 1.37 23.43
N GLU A 10 13.82 0.33 23.11
CA GLU A 10 15.11 0.51 22.44
C GLU A 10 14.95 1.11 21.04
N ASN A 11 13.79 0.93 20.41
CA ASN A 11 13.52 1.44 19.07
C ASN A 11 13.17 2.94 19.04
N CYS A 12 12.73 3.51 20.16
CA CYS A 12 12.25 4.88 20.25
C CYS A 12 11.91 5.27 21.70
N SER A 13 12.26 6.48 22.11
CA SER A 13 11.80 7.09 23.35
C SER A 13 10.34 7.56 23.28
N LEU A 14 9.73 7.80 24.45
CA LEU A 14 8.36 8.34 24.55
C LEU A 14 8.23 9.74 23.93
N ALA A 15 9.28 10.56 24.04
CA ALA A 15 9.31 11.90 23.47
C ALA A 15 9.39 11.84 21.95
N GLU A 16 10.23 10.96 21.39
CA GLU A 16 10.31 10.75 19.94
C GLU A 16 9.01 10.21 19.35
N LEU A 17 8.29 9.33 20.07
CA LEU A 17 6.95 8.89 19.65
C LEU A 17 5.95 10.04 19.56
N GLU A 18 6.02 10.98 20.48
CA GLU A 18 5.15 12.17 20.51
C GLU A 18 5.51 13.15 19.39
N ILE A 19 6.80 13.41 19.18
CA ILE A 19 7.30 14.23 18.07
C ILE A 19 6.88 13.60 16.73
N ALA A 20 7.07 12.29 16.56
CA ALA A 20 6.68 11.57 15.35
C ALA A 20 5.15 11.58 15.15
N ALA A 21 4.37 11.47 16.22
CA ALA A 21 2.91 11.55 16.13
C ALA A 21 2.46 12.94 15.64
N ASN A 22 3.07 14.01 16.13
CA ASN A 22 2.77 15.37 15.70
C ASN A 22 3.19 15.66 14.26
N ALA A 23 4.24 15.00 13.78
CA ALA A 23 4.71 15.10 12.39
C ALA A 23 4.05 14.06 11.44
N ALA A 24 3.11 13.26 11.92
CA ALA A 24 2.59 12.12 11.17
C ALA A 24 1.80 12.58 9.93
N PRO A 25 1.96 11.91 8.77
CA PRO A 25 1.31 12.31 7.51
C PRO A 25 -0.19 12.02 7.45
N SER A 26 -0.73 11.25 8.41
CA SER A 26 -2.14 10.92 8.49
C SER A 26 -2.60 10.71 9.92
N GLU A 27 -3.88 10.97 10.19
CA GLU A 27 -4.52 10.73 11.49
C GLU A 27 -4.36 9.25 11.93
N ARG A 28 -4.40 8.31 10.99
CA ARG A 28 -4.19 6.89 11.28
C ARG A 28 -2.77 6.62 11.75
N SER A 29 -1.77 7.29 11.18
CA SER A 29 -0.36 7.17 11.59
C SER A 29 -0.17 7.79 12.98
N HIS A 30 -0.75 8.98 13.20
CA HIS A 30 -0.78 9.65 14.51
C HIS A 30 -1.38 8.74 15.59
N ASN A 31 -2.58 8.19 15.37
CA ASN A 31 -3.28 7.34 16.32
C ASN A 31 -2.50 6.07 16.67
N ARG A 32 -1.78 5.48 15.70
CA ARG A 32 -0.91 4.32 15.94
C ARG A 32 0.27 4.67 16.85
N LEU A 33 0.92 5.80 16.59
CA LEU A 33 2.06 6.29 17.39
C LEU A 33 1.62 6.58 18.82
N MET A 34 0.51 7.29 18.99
CA MET A 34 -0.05 7.59 20.30
C MET A 34 -0.54 6.33 21.04
N ALA A 35 -1.09 5.34 20.35
CA ALA A 35 -1.44 4.05 20.94
C ALA A 35 -0.20 3.28 21.45
N ILE A 36 0.92 3.30 20.71
CA ILE A 36 2.18 2.69 21.16
C ILE A 36 2.76 3.46 22.36
N ARG A 37 2.70 4.79 22.35
CA ARG A 37 3.11 5.63 23.50
C ARG A 37 2.28 5.32 24.74
N ALA A 38 0.96 5.18 24.61
CA ALA A 38 0.06 4.81 25.71
C ALA A 38 0.40 3.42 26.29
N LEU A 39 0.67 2.44 25.44
CA LEU A 39 1.10 1.10 25.87
C LEU A 39 2.47 1.13 26.58
N ALA A 40 3.40 1.96 26.12
CA ALA A 40 4.69 2.15 26.76
C ALA A 40 4.59 2.85 28.12
N LEU A 41 3.55 3.66 28.33
CA LEU A 41 3.17 4.23 29.63
C LEU A 41 2.43 3.22 30.54
N ASN A 42 2.42 1.94 30.19
CA ASN A 42 1.76 0.84 30.92
C ASN A 42 0.23 0.98 31.04
N ILE A 43 -0.42 1.75 30.15
CA ILE A 43 -1.88 1.77 30.06
C ILE A 43 -2.36 0.40 29.55
N ALA A 44 -3.43 -0.12 30.14
CA ALA A 44 -3.94 -1.45 29.82
C ALA A 44 -4.30 -1.56 28.33
N PRO A 45 -3.89 -2.63 27.61
CA PRO A 45 -4.20 -2.78 26.19
C PRO A 45 -5.70 -2.71 25.87
N GLU A 46 -6.55 -3.16 26.78
CA GLU A 46 -8.00 -3.08 26.67
C GLU A 46 -8.51 -1.63 26.70
N GLN A 47 -7.91 -0.77 27.52
CA GLN A 47 -8.22 0.66 27.56
C GLN A 47 -7.71 1.38 26.31
N VAL A 48 -6.49 1.07 25.87
CA VAL A 48 -5.94 1.63 24.63
C VAL A 48 -6.79 1.22 23.42
N ALA A 49 -7.23 -0.03 23.36
CA ALA A 49 -8.11 -0.53 22.30
C ALA A 49 -9.43 0.24 22.26
N ALA A 50 -10.04 0.49 23.41
CA ALA A 50 -11.26 1.29 23.52
C ALA A 50 -11.03 2.76 23.10
N LEU A 51 -9.96 3.39 23.60
CA LEU A 51 -9.64 4.79 23.33
C LEU A 51 -9.44 5.07 21.83
N TYR A 52 -8.76 4.16 21.13
CA TYR A 52 -8.50 4.30 19.69
C TYR A 52 -9.50 3.54 18.81
N SER A 53 -10.59 2.99 19.39
CA SER A 53 -11.61 2.22 18.67
C SER A 53 -11.04 1.12 17.77
N VAL A 54 -10.06 0.35 18.28
CA VAL A 54 -9.40 -0.73 17.54
C VAL A 54 -9.45 -2.06 18.27
N SER A 55 -9.33 -3.15 17.51
CA SER A 55 -9.23 -4.48 18.09
C SER A 55 -7.87 -4.71 18.78
N ARG A 56 -7.84 -5.63 19.76
CA ARG A 56 -6.59 -6.12 20.36
C ARG A 56 -5.63 -6.73 19.33
N ARG A 57 -6.17 -7.34 18.27
CA ARG A 57 -5.37 -7.87 17.14
C ARG A 57 -4.64 -6.74 16.41
N SER A 58 -5.31 -5.60 16.20
CA SER A 58 -4.72 -4.42 15.59
C SER A 58 -3.57 -3.88 16.44
N LEU A 59 -3.78 -3.72 17.74
CA LEU A 59 -2.71 -3.29 18.67
C LEU A 59 -1.52 -4.25 18.62
N ASN A 60 -1.75 -5.57 18.72
CA ASN A 60 -0.66 -6.55 18.62
C ASN A 60 0.12 -6.44 17.30
N ASN A 61 -0.57 -6.19 16.18
CA ASN A 61 0.10 -5.99 14.90
C ASN A 61 0.93 -4.71 14.88
N TRP A 62 0.45 -3.63 15.48
CA TRP A 62 1.22 -2.37 15.59
C TRP A 62 2.44 -2.55 16.48
N ILE A 63 2.31 -3.23 17.63
CA ILE A 63 3.45 -3.53 18.50
C ILE A 63 4.50 -4.37 17.75
N ARG A 64 4.09 -5.40 16.99
CA ARG A 64 5.03 -6.20 16.18
C ARG A 64 5.76 -5.33 15.15
N ARG A 65 5.04 -4.49 14.41
CA ARG A 65 5.63 -3.61 13.39
C ARG A 65 6.59 -2.61 14.03
N PHE A 66 6.20 -2.00 15.13
CA PHE A 66 7.06 -1.10 15.89
C PHE A 66 8.32 -1.82 16.40
N ASN A 67 8.17 -3.03 16.95
CA ASN A 67 9.31 -3.81 17.43
C ASN A 67 10.27 -4.21 16.30
N GLN A 68 9.78 -4.35 15.07
CA GLN A 68 10.58 -4.74 13.90
C GLN A 68 11.18 -3.56 13.12
N GLN A 69 10.48 -2.41 13.08
CA GLN A 69 10.75 -1.31 12.14
C GLN A 69 10.77 0.07 12.82
N GLY A 70 10.62 0.15 14.14
CA GLY A 70 10.52 1.41 14.86
C GLY A 70 9.31 2.25 14.45
N ILE A 71 9.49 3.58 14.44
CA ILE A 71 8.45 4.55 14.06
C ILE A 71 7.92 4.27 12.65
N ASP A 72 8.79 3.93 11.71
CA ASP A 72 8.42 3.74 10.29
C ASP A 72 7.38 2.64 10.10
N GLY A 73 7.40 1.60 10.94
CA GLY A 73 6.41 0.52 10.91
C GLY A 73 4.98 0.95 11.27
N LEU A 74 4.81 2.14 11.84
CA LEU A 74 3.52 2.72 12.23
C LEU A 74 3.00 3.73 11.21
N ILE A 75 3.89 4.31 10.39
CA ILE A 75 3.53 5.26 9.34
C ILE A 75 2.73 4.55 8.24
N GLU A 76 1.64 5.17 7.82
CA GLU A 76 0.84 4.69 6.71
C GLU A 76 1.60 4.89 5.39
N GLY A 77 2.13 3.80 4.85
CA GLY A 77 2.73 3.82 3.52
C GLY A 77 1.71 4.08 2.41
N ALA A 78 2.21 4.50 1.26
CA ALA A 78 1.41 4.61 0.05
C ALA A 78 0.77 3.25 -0.25
N ARG A 79 -0.57 3.20 -0.29
CA ARG A 79 -1.27 2.02 -0.77
C ARG A 79 -1.05 1.95 -2.27
N ALA A 80 -0.24 1.00 -2.72
CA ALA A 80 -0.31 0.59 -4.12
C ALA A 80 -1.76 0.18 -4.38
N GLY A 81 -2.42 0.85 -5.33
CA GLY A 81 -3.74 0.45 -5.79
C GLY A 81 -3.69 -0.96 -6.36
N ARG A 82 -4.82 -1.45 -6.89
CA ARG A 82 -4.82 -2.69 -7.67
C ARG A 82 -3.70 -2.58 -8.73
N PRO A 83 -2.78 -3.56 -8.83
CA PRO A 83 -1.75 -3.54 -9.86
C PRO A 83 -2.38 -3.28 -11.22
N PRO A 84 -1.79 -2.40 -12.06
CA PRO A 84 -2.35 -2.12 -13.37
C PRO A 84 -2.39 -3.44 -14.17
N LYS A 85 -3.46 -3.63 -14.93
CA LYS A 85 -3.61 -4.82 -15.81
C LYS A 85 -2.54 -4.88 -16.91
N ILE A 86 -1.81 -3.79 -17.11
CA ILE A 86 -0.80 -3.60 -18.15
C ILE A 86 0.45 -3.07 -17.46
N THR A 87 1.54 -3.81 -17.54
CA THR A 87 2.82 -3.37 -16.96
C THR A 87 3.44 -2.24 -17.81
N PRO A 88 4.41 -1.49 -17.27
CA PRO A 88 5.15 -0.49 -18.04
C PRO A 88 5.81 -1.07 -19.30
N GLU A 89 6.37 -2.28 -19.20
CA GLU A 89 7.05 -2.97 -20.31
C GLU A 89 6.05 -3.35 -21.40
N GLN A 90 4.89 -3.88 -21.00
CA GLN A 90 3.79 -4.17 -21.92
C GLN A 90 3.29 -2.89 -22.59
N SER A 91 3.13 -1.79 -21.84
CA SER A 91 2.71 -0.51 -22.42
C SER A 91 3.71 0.00 -23.47
N ALA A 92 5.02 -0.13 -23.22
CA ALA A 92 6.05 0.23 -24.18
C ALA A 92 5.97 -0.63 -25.45
N HIS A 93 5.86 -1.95 -25.28
CA HIS A 93 5.70 -2.90 -26.39
C HIS A 93 4.46 -2.58 -27.23
N TYR A 94 3.33 -2.32 -26.58
CA TYR A 94 2.08 -2.00 -27.27
C TYR A 94 2.14 -0.68 -28.03
N ARG A 95 2.81 0.35 -27.50
CA ARG A 95 3.04 1.61 -28.24
C ARG A 95 3.89 1.37 -29.49
N GLN A 96 4.90 0.51 -29.40
CA GLN A 96 5.71 0.13 -30.55
C GLN A 96 4.86 -0.55 -31.63
N LEU A 97 3.99 -1.50 -31.25
CA LEU A 97 3.07 -2.13 -32.20
C LEU A 97 2.11 -1.13 -32.85
N ILE A 98 1.64 -0.12 -32.11
CA ILE A 98 0.79 0.95 -32.67
C ILE A 98 1.55 1.76 -33.72
N GLN A 99 2.80 2.14 -33.42
CA GLN A 99 3.65 2.93 -34.31
C GLN A 99 4.16 2.14 -35.52
N GLN A 100 4.36 0.83 -35.37
CA GLN A 100 4.86 -0.09 -36.39
C GLN A 100 3.89 -1.27 -36.55
N PRO A 101 2.74 -1.07 -37.24
CA PRO A 101 1.72 -2.11 -37.41
C PRO A 101 2.22 -3.36 -38.13
N GLU A 102 3.28 -3.21 -38.94
CA GLU A 102 3.96 -4.29 -39.67
C GLU A 102 4.53 -5.39 -38.76
N LEU A 103 4.92 -5.04 -37.52
CA LEU A 103 5.38 -6.02 -36.52
C LEU A 103 4.28 -7.01 -36.09
N ALA A 104 3.01 -6.67 -36.35
CA ALA A 104 1.84 -7.50 -36.09
C ALA A 104 1.12 -7.89 -37.39
N GLU A 105 1.83 -7.81 -38.53
CA GLU A 105 1.28 -8.13 -39.86
C GLU A 105 0.02 -7.29 -40.18
N GLN A 106 -0.05 -6.05 -39.68
CA GLN A 106 -1.11 -5.10 -39.98
C GLN A 106 -0.59 -3.95 -40.84
N LEU A 107 -1.47 -3.39 -41.67
CA LEU A 107 -1.18 -2.16 -42.42
C LEU A 107 -1.46 -0.89 -41.61
N HIS A 108 -2.47 -0.93 -40.73
CA HIS A 108 -2.83 0.16 -39.85
C HIS A 108 -3.67 -0.35 -38.68
N TRP A 109 -3.69 0.41 -37.59
CA TRP A 109 -4.55 0.15 -36.44
C TRP A 109 -5.76 1.07 -36.41
N THR A 110 -6.89 0.49 -36.04
CA THR A 110 -7.98 1.22 -35.40
C THR A 110 -8.04 0.79 -33.95
N ALA A 111 -8.55 1.63 -33.06
CA ALA A 111 -8.71 1.28 -31.64
C ALA A 111 -9.49 -0.03 -31.45
N LYS A 112 -10.49 -0.31 -32.30
CA LYS A 112 -11.26 -1.57 -32.27
C LYS A 112 -10.43 -2.78 -32.71
N LYS A 113 -9.67 -2.66 -33.80
CA LYS A 113 -8.76 -3.74 -34.25
C LYS A 113 -7.72 -4.06 -33.20
N PHE A 114 -7.09 -3.02 -32.65
CA PHE A 114 -6.02 -3.20 -31.67
C PHE A 114 -6.55 -3.75 -30.35
N HIS A 115 -7.73 -3.31 -29.89
CA HIS A 115 -8.41 -3.92 -28.74
C HIS A 115 -8.72 -5.41 -28.96
N GLY A 116 -9.22 -5.78 -30.14
CA GLY A 116 -9.44 -7.18 -30.51
C GLY A 116 -8.15 -8.00 -30.53
N TYR A 117 -7.09 -7.43 -31.09
CA TYR A 117 -5.76 -8.04 -31.14
C TYR A 117 -5.20 -8.33 -29.74
N LEU A 118 -5.28 -7.38 -28.80
CA LEU A 118 -4.86 -7.58 -27.41
C LEU A 118 -5.65 -8.67 -26.69
N LYS A 119 -6.96 -8.78 -26.99
CA LYS A 119 -7.82 -9.83 -26.41
C LYS A 119 -7.49 -11.22 -26.97
N GLN A 120 -7.20 -11.31 -28.27
CA GLN A 120 -6.94 -12.58 -28.95
C GLN A 120 -5.51 -13.08 -28.74
N GLN A 121 -4.51 -12.26 -29.03
CA GLN A 121 -3.10 -12.67 -29.02
C GLN A 121 -2.49 -12.67 -27.63
N PHE A 122 -2.91 -11.74 -26.77
CA PHE A 122 -2.32 -11.58 -25.44
C PHE A 122 -3.24 -12.03 -24.30
N GLN A 123 -4.48 -12.46 -24.58
CA GLN A 123 -5.48 -12.85 -23.56
C GLN A 123 -5.73 -11.77 -22.49
N HIS A 124 -5.46 -10.50 -22.80
CA HIS A 124 -5.61 -9.42 -21.83
C HIS A 124 -7.04 -8.88 -21.85
N GLU A 125 -7.76 -8.99 -20.73
CA GLU A 125 -9.05 -8.33 -20.53
C GLU A 125 -8.87 -6.83 -20.24
N ILE A 126 -8.54 -6.07 -21.29
CA ILE A 126 -8.40 -4.62 -21.25
C ILE A 126 -9.70 -3.97 -21.71
N GLY A 127 -10.10 -2.88 -21.05
CA GLY A 127 -11.27 -2.11 -21.48
C GLY A 127 -10.94 -1.27 -22.72
N TYR A 128 -11.89 -1.15 -23.65
CA TYR A 128 -11.73 -0.33 -24.86
C TYR A 128 -11.27 1.12 -24.56
N ARG A 129 -11.79 1.73 -23.48
CA ARG A 129 -11.38 3.07 -23.01
C ARG A 129 -9.89 3.18 -22.67
N THR A 130 -9.25 2.09 -22.26
CA THR A 130 -7.81 2.08 -21.98
C THR A 130 -7.01 2.11 -23.27
N VAL A 131 -7.48 1.42 -24.32
CA VAL A 131 -6.83 1.37 -25.63
C VAL A 131 -6.88 2.71 -26.35
N VAL A 132 -7.99 3.44 -26.27
CA VAL A 132 -8.15 4.76 -26.92
C VAL A 132 -7.23 5.85 -26.32
N ARG A 133 -6.62 5.60 -25.15
CA ARG A 133 -5.71 6.55 -24.48
C ARG A 133 -4.25 6.40 -24.90
N TRP A 134 -3.95 5.47 -25.80
CA TRP A 134 -2.61 5.27 -26.37
C TRP A 134 -2.53 5.94 -27.74
#